data_AF-A0A2V8J6N8-F1
#
_entry.id   AF-A0A2V8J6N8-F1
#
_cell.length_a   1.000
_cell.length_b   1.000
_cell.length_c   1.000
_cell.angle_alpha   90.00
_cell.angle_beta   90.00
_cell.angle_gamma   90.00
#
_symmetry.space_group_name_H-M   'P 1'
#
loop_
_entity.id
_entity.type
_entity.pdbx_description
1 polymer ?
#
loop_
_entity_poly.entity_id
_entity_poly.type
_entity_poly.pdbx_seq_one_letter_code
_entity_poly.pdbx_strand_id
1 'polypeptide(L)'
;MKEFSRFETIKSLERSPLYRNVQPDIQRVLGHVWQGEFAQAVEPRGPEDPICAVAWNIERGIRGDAIARLLRDHPLLKEAGVLLLSELDWGMARTQNRFIARELAIVLGMNYAFAPCYLALTKGAGVEKNAAGENAESLHGNALLSRFPMHRVHSLALPNGKDKMRGA
;
A
#
# COMPACT_ATOMS: atom_id res chain seq x y z
N MET A 1 -2.27 -16.11 13.40
CA MET A 1 -2.97 -14.79 13.34
C MET A 1 -4.18 -14.68 14.28
N LYS A 2 -5.08 -15.68 14.39
CA LYS A 2 -6.26 -15.61 15.30
C LYS A 2 -5.92 -15.33 16.77
N GLU A 3 -4.73 -15.68 17.23
CA GLU A 3 -4.29 -15.41 18.61
C GLU A 3 -4.09 -13.91 18.90
N PHE A 4 -3.88 -13.08 17.88
CA PHE A 4 -3.76 -11.63 18.03
C PHE A 4 -5.12 -10.93 18.12
N SER A 5 -6.21 -11.55 17.66
CA SER A 5 -7.54 -10.92 17.66
C SER A 5 -8.19 -10.88 19.05
N ARG A 6 -7.57 -11.47 20.08
CA ARG A 6 -8.06 -11.43 21.47
C ARG A 6 -7.67 -10.15 22.21
N PHE A 7 -6.79 -9.33 21.65
CA PHE A 7 -6.33 -8.10 22.28
C PHE A 7 -7.20 -6.92 21.84
N GLU A 8 -7.74 -6.18 22.81
CA GLU A 8 -8.66 -5.06 22.57
C GLU A 8 -7.94 -3.70 22.54
N THR A 9 -6.65 -3.66 22.87
CA THR A 9 -5.82 -2.44 22.84
C THR A 9 -4.41 -2.74 22.36
N ILE A 10 -3.78 -1.79 21.66
CA ILE A 10 -2.37 -1.89 21.27
C ILE A 10 -1.49 -2.13 22.50
N LYS A 11 -1.76 -1.41 23.60
CA LYS A 11 -1.01 -1.55 24.86
C LYS A 11 -1.09 -2.96 25.45
N SER A 12 -2.24 -3.63 25.35
CA SER A 12 -2.38 -5.02 25.80
C SER A 12 -1.64 -6.00 24.89
N LEU A 13 -1.67 -5.77 23.57
CA LEU A 13 -0.93 -6.56 22.60
C LEU A 13 0.57 -6.48 22.87
N GLU A 14 1.12 -5.26 22.98
CA GLU A 14 2.56 -5.01 23.16
C GLU A 14 3.14 -5.61 24.43
N ARG A 15 2.31 -5.76 25.46
CA ARG A 15 2.70 -6.41 26.73
C ARG A 15 2.73 -7.93 26.64
N SER A 16 2.10 -8.51 25.62
CA SER A 16 2.00 -9.97 25.50
C SER A 16 3.34 -10.60 25.08
N PRO A 17 3.71 -11.76 25.65
CA PRO A 17 4.87 -12.53 25.18
C PRO A 17 4.76 -12.90 23.70
N LEU A 18 3.53 -13.17 23.23
CA LEU A 18 3.24 -13.49 21.84
C LEU A 18 3.70 -12.37 20.90
N TYR A 19 3.32 -11.12 21.18
CA TYR A 19 3.72 -9.99 20.34
C TYR A 19 5.23 -9.74 20.41
N ARG A 20 5.82 -9.78 21.59
CA ARG A 20 7.27 -9.54 21.76
C ARG A 20 8.12 -10.50 20.93
N ASN A 21 7.69 -11.75 20.78
CA ASN A 21 8.39 -12.74 19.98
C ASN A 21 8.39 -12.41 18.47
N VAL A 22 7.32 -11.80 17.95
CA VAL A 22 7.18 -11.48 16.52
C VAL A 22 7.42 -10.00 16.19
N GLN A 23 7.54 -9.15 17.21
CA GLN A 23 7.69 -7.71 17.06
C GLN A 23 8.86 -7.32 16.15
N PRO A 24 10.06 -7.93 16.26
CA PRO A 24 11.17 -7.59 15.36
C PRO A 24 10.83 -7.86 13.89
N ASP A 25 10.13 -8.97 13.60
CA ASP A 25 9.71 -9.29 12.23
C ASP A 25 8.63 -8.33 11.72
N ILE A 26 7.66 -8.00 12.56
CA ILE A 26 6.63 -7.00 12.22
C ILE A 26 7.29 -5.65 11.91
N GLN A 27 8.22 -5.20 12.75
CA GLN A 27 8.92 -3.92 12.54
C GLN A 27 9.79 -3.95 11.28
N ARG A 28 10.47 -5.07 11.01
CA ARG A 28 11.26 -5.26 9.79
C ARG A 28 10.39 -5.19 8.53
N VAL A 29 9.22 -5.83 8.55
CA VAL A 29 8.27 -5.80 7.43
C VAL A 29 7.65 -4.41 7.28
N LEU A 30 7.15 -3.81 8.37
CA LEU A 30 6.48 -2.51 8.31
C LEU A 30 7.44 -1.34 8.04
N GLY A 31 8.72 -1.48 8.37
CA GLY A 31 9.75 -0.49 8.08
C GLY A 31 10.41 -0.63 6.71
N HIS A 32 10.06 -1.67 5.93
CA HIS A 32 10.64 -1.91 4.62
C HIS A 32 9.84 -1.20 3.53
N VAL A 33 10.53 -0.65 2.53
CA VAL A 33 9.91 -0.10 1.32
C VAL A 33 10.20 -1.03 0.15
N TRP A 34 9.15 -1.58 -0.46
CA TRP A 34 9.28 -2.37 -1.68
C TRP A 34 9.25 -1.47 -2.88
N GLN A 35 10.25 -1.57 -3.73
CA GLN A 35 10.37 -0.73 -4.90
C GLN A 35 10.70 -1.55 -6.14
N GLY A 36 10.38 -0.98 -7.30
CA GLY A 36 10.74 -1.54 -8.58
C GLY A 36 10.74 -0.47 -9.66
N GLU A 37 11.56 -0.69 -10.68
CA GLU A 37 11.73 0.22 -11.80
C GLU A 37 11.12 -0.40 -13.05
N PHE A 38 10.09 0.25 -13.59
CA PHE A 38 9.42 -0.15 -14.83
C PHE A 38 9.27 1.01 -15.81
N ALA A 39 9.59 2.24 -15.38
CA ALA A 39 9.59 3.38 -16.27
C ALA A 39 10.78 3.28 -17.22
N GLN A 40 10.55 3.63 -18.49
CA GLN A 40 11.65 3.94 -19.39
C GLN A 40 12.32 5.23 -18.95
N ALA A 41 13.58 5.43 -19.32
CA ALA A 41 14.26 6.69 -19.08
C ALA A 41 13.46 7.83 -19.73
N VAL A 42 12.87 8.69 -18.89
CA VAL A 42 12.22 9.91 -19.33
C VAL A 42 13.23 11.03 -19.19
N GLU A 43 13.66 11.58 -20.30
CA GLU A 43 14.44 12.81 -20.30
C GLU A 43 13.54 13.96 -19.81
N PRO A 44 13.95 14.71 -18.76
CA PRO A 44 13.25 15.91 -18.36
C PRO A 44 13.17 16.87 -19.56
N ARG A 45 11.97 17.34 -19.92
CA ARG A 45 11.81 18.25 -21.07
C ARG A 45 12.39 19.65 -20.80
N GLY A 46 12.76 19.94 -19.55
CA GLY A 46 13.42 21.15 -19.09
C GLY A 46 13.01 21.54 -17.68
N PRO A 47 13.68 22.51 -17.04
CA PRO A 47 13.35 22.99 -15.68
C PRO A 47 11.98 23.68 -15.57
N GLU A 48 11.39 24.08 -16.69
CA GLU A 48 10.07 24.74 -16.76
C GLU A 48 8.90 23.75 -16.93
N ASP A 49 9.16 22.43 -17.02
CA ASP A 49 8.10 21.44 -17.23
C ASP A 49 7.39 21.09 -15.92
N PRO A 50 6.10 21.41 -15.74
CA PRO A 50 5.41 21.17 -14.49
C PRO A 50 5.20 19.67 -14.24
N ILE A 51 5.47 19.24 -13.01
CA ILE A 51 5.12 17.88 -12.57
C ILE A 51 3.63 17.81 -12.25
N CYS A 52 2.88 17.05 -13.05
CA CYS A 52 1.51 16.69 -12.69
C CYS A 52 1.51 15.56 -11.66
N ALA A 53 0.89 15.80 -10.50
CA ALA A 53 0.72 14.82 -9.44
C ALA A 53 -0.76 14.53 -9.17
N VAL A 54 -1.10 13.26 -8.99
CA VAL A 54 -2.44 12.82 -8.57
C VAL A 54 -2.34 12.17 -7.21
N ALA A 55 -3.14 12.66 -6.25
CA ALA A 55 -3.31 12.01 -4.96
C ALA A 55 -4.67 11.32 -4.89
N TRP A 56 -4.69 10.01 -4.63
CA TRP A 56 -5.93 9.24 -4.65
C TRP A 56 -5.90 8.09 -3.64
N ASN A 57 -6.87 8.08 -2.73
CA ASN A 57 -7.24 6.89 -1.98
C ASN A 57 -8.01 5.92 -2.89
N ILE A 58 -7.39 4.79 -3.23
CA ILE A 58 -7.95 3.84 -4.18
C ILE A 58 -8.76 2.71 -3.53
N GLU A 59 -9.10 2.86 -2.24
CA GLU A 59 -9.99 1.96 -1.50
C GLU A 59 -9.54 0.50 -1.60
N ARG A 60 -8.34 0.22 -1.09
CA ARG A 60 -7.66 -1.09 -1.06
C ARG A 60 -7.17 -1.57 -2.43
N GLY A 61 -7.61 -0.94 -3.52
CA GLY A 61 -7.33 -1.39 -4.88
C GLY A 61 -8.23 -2.54 -5.34
N ILE A 62 -9.41 -2.72 -4.73
CA ILE A 62 -10.37 -3.79 -5.10
C ILE A 62 -10.71 -3.74 -6.59
N ARG A 63 -10.79 -2.55 -7.18
CA ARG A 63 -11.05 -2.35 -8.61
C ARG A 63 -9.78 -2.05 -9.39
N GLY A 64 -8.68 -2.74 -9.08
CA GLY A 64 -7.33 -2.48 -9.62
C GLY A 64 -7.31 -2.29 -11.14
N ASP A 65 -8.00 -3.15 -11.90
CA ASP A 65 -8.02 -3.06 -13.37
C ASP A 65 -8.77 -1.81 -13.87
N ALA A 66 -9.86 -1.43 -13.20
CA ALA A 66 -10.62 -0.23 -13.56
C ALA A 66 -9.85 1.05 -13.19
N ILE A 67 -9.15 1.04 -12.04
CA ILE A 67 -8.25 2.12 -11.62
C ILE A 67 -7.12 2.28 -12.64
N ALA A 68 -6.49 1.18 -13.05
CA ALA A 68 -5.42 1.19 -14.04
C ALA A 68 -5.89 1.73 -15.40
N ARG A 69 -7.09 1.36 -15.86
CA ARG A 69 -7.69 1.92 -17.08
C ARG A 69 -7.93 3.42 -16.94
N LEU A 70 -8.50 3.86 -15.81
CA LEU A 70 -8.78 5.28 -15.59
C LEU A 70 -7.49 6.13 -15.58
N LEU A 71 -6.44 5.66 -14.88
CA LEU A 71 -5.14 6.34 -14.82
C LEU A 71 -4.44 6.40 -16.18
N ARG A 72 -4.66 5.41 -17.06
CA ARG A 72 -4.05 5.33 -18.38
C ARG A 72 -4.78 6.14 -19.45
N ASP A 73 -6.10 6.11 -19.42
CA ASP A 73 -6.92 6.54 -20.56
C ASP A 73 -7.60 7.89 -20.32
N HIS A 74 -7.83 8.28 -19.06
CA HIS A 74 -8.51 9.55 -18.76
C HIS A 74 -7.64 10.75 -19.15
N PRO A 75 -8.16 11.73 -19.91
CA PRO A 75 -7.37 12.83 -20.48
C PRO A 75 -6.52 13.61 -19.47
N LEU A 76 -7.01 13.79 -18.24
CA LEU A 76 -6.29 14.49 -17.18
C LEU A 76 -5.36 13.59 -16.36
N LEU A 77 -5.72 12.31 -16.17
CA LEU A 77 -4.97 11.43 -15.26
C LEU A 77 -3.78 10.78 -15.96
N LYS A 78 -3.89 10.55 -17.27
CA LYS A 78 -2.81 10.00 -18.09
C LYS A 78 -1.58 10.92 -18.17
N GLU A 79 -1.72 12.20 -17.82
CA GLU A 79 -0.62 13.16 -17.79
C GLU A 79 0.13 13.14 -16.45
N ALA A 80 -0.35 12.38 -15.46
CA ALA A 80 0.30 12.29 -14.16
C ALA A 80 1.73 11.72 -14.29
N GLY A 81 2.71 12.52 -13.91
CA GLY A 81 4.10 12.09 -13.74
C GLY A 81 4.32 11.37 -12.41
N VAL A 82 3.50 11.70 -11.41
CA VAL A 82 3.57 11.15 -10.05
C VAL A 82 2.16 10.77 -9.56
N LEU A 83 2.03 9.58 -8.96
CA LEU A 83 0.82 9.14 -8.28
C LEU A 83 1.11 8.89 -6.80
N LEU A 84 0.36 9.58 -5.94
CA LEU A 84 0.35 9.43 -4.49
C LEU A 84 -0.88 8.60 -4.12
N LEU A 85 -0.72 7.29 -4.10
CA LEU A 85 -1.81 6.36 -3.87
C LEU A 85 -1.84 5.96 -2.39
N SER A 86 -3.01 6.09 -1.76
CA SER A 86 -3.25 5.58 -0.41
C SER A 86 -4.21 4.41 -0.42
N GLU A 87 -4.12 3.61 0.64
CA GLU A 87 -4.90 2.40 0.86
C GLU A 87 -4.76 1.36 -0.25
N LEU A 88 -3.58 0.74 -0.34
CA LEU A 88 -3.29 -0.33 -1.29
C LEU A 88 -3.05 -1.63 -0.55
N ASP A 89 -3.68 -2.69 -1.02
CA ASP A 89 -3.42 -4.04 -0.53
C ASP A 89 -2.23 -4.68 -1.25
N TRP A 90 -1.54 -5.54 -0.50
CA TRP A 90 -0.69 -6.58 -1.03
C TRP A 90 -1.00 -7.88 -0.29
N GLY A 91 -1.45 -8.88 -1.06
CA GLY A 91 -1.63 -10.22 -0.49
C GLY A 91 -2.89 -10.36 0.35
N MET A 92 -3.95 -9.63 -0.01
CA MET A 92 -5.24 -9.71 0.65
C MET A 92 -6.21 -10.52 -0.18
N ALA A 93 -7.00 -11.40 0.44
CA ALA A 93 -7.97 -12.24 -0.26
C ALA A 93 -8.98 -11.41 -1.08
N ARG A 94 -9.41 -10.26 -0.54
CA ARG A 94 -10.35 -9.32 -1.20
C ARG A 94 -9.80 -8.67 -2.47
N THR A 95 -8.47 -8.69 -2.66
CA THR A 95 -7.79 -8.28 -3.89
C THR A 95 -7.16 -9.46 -4.61
N GLN A 96 -7.66 -10.68 -4.38
CA GLN A 96 -7.16 -11.91 -5.01
C GLN A 96 -5.66 -12.16 -4.75
N ASN A 97 -5.16 -11.71 -3.58
CA ASN A 97 -3.75 -11.78 -3.18
C ASN A 97 -2.78 -11.09 -4.17
N ARG A 98 -3.27 -10.09 -4.90
CA ARG A 98 -2.48 -9.27 -5.82
C ARG A 98 -1.57 -8.31 -5.09
N PHE A 99 -0.48 -7.89 -5.75
CA PHE A 99 0.35 -6.79 -5.28
C PHE A 99 -0.02 -5.53 -6.06
N ILE A 100 -1.06 -4.83 -5.58
CA ILE A 100 -1.72 -3.75 -6.33
C ILE A 100 -0.74 -2.67 -6.78
N ALA A 101 0.16 -2.21 -5.88
CA ALA A 101 1.13 -1.18 -6.21
C ALA A 101 2.03 -1.58 -7.39
N ARG A 102 2.61 -2.80 -7.33
CA ARG A 102 3.48 -3.33 -8.38
C ARG A 102 2.74 -3.54 -9.69
N GLU A 103 1.52 -4.06 -9.64
CA GLU A 103 0.72 -4.31 -10.85
C GLU A 103 0.28 -3.02 -11.53
N LEU A 104 -0.16 -2.00 -10.78
CA LEU A 104 -0.44 -0.68 -11.34
C LEU A 104 0.82 -0.10 -12.00
N ALA A 105 1.97 -0.24 -11.36
CA ALA A 105 3.25 0.25 -11.86
C ALA A 105 3.64 -0.41 -13.19
N ILE A 106 3.47 -1.73 -13.30
CA ILE A 106 3.70 -2.48 -14.54
C ILE A 106 2.76 -2.00 -15.63
N VAL A 107 1.45 -1.90 -15.34
CA VAL A 107 0.44 -1.52 -16.33
C VAL A 107 0.62 -0.08 -16.83
N LEU A 108 1.08 0.82 -15.97
CA LEU A 108 1.29 2.23 -16.28
C LEU A 108 2.70 2.54 -16.78
N GLY A 109 3.63 1.57 -16.75
CA GLY A 109 5.04 1.79 -17.08
C GLY A 109 5.69 2.81 -16.16
N MET A 110 5.45 2.69 -14.84
CA MET A 110 5.97 3.60 -13.82
C MET A 110 6.85 2.85 -12.83
N ASN A 111 7.82 3.53 -12.24
CA ASN A 111 8.52 3.05 -11.06
C ASN A 111 7.54 3.08 -9.87
N TYR A 112 7.73 2.20 -8.89
CA TYR A 112 6.94 2.24 -7.66
C TYR A 112 7.78 2.13 -6.40
N ALA A 113 7.23 2.68 -5.33
CA ALA A 113 7.65 2.48 -3.96
C ALA A 113 6.40 2.24 -3.10
N PHE A 114 6.30 1.06 -2.48
CA PHE A 114 5.22 0.68 -1.58
C PHE A 114 5.74 0.61 -0.14
N ALA A 115 5.07 1.34 0.75
CA ALA A 115 5.36 1.34 2.17
C ALA A 115 4.11 0.81 2.93
N PRO A 116 4.19 -0.36 3.58
CA PRO A 116 3.09 -0.86 4.39
C PRO A 116 2.89 0.01 5.64
N CYS A 117 1.62 0.21 6.00
CA CYS A 117 1.21 0.93 7.19
C CYS A 117 0.84 -0.03 8.33
N TYR A 118 0.26 -1.19 8.00
CA TYR A 118 -0.14 -2.20 8.97
C TYR A 118 -0.29 -3.58 8.34
N LEU A 119 -0.29 -4.59 9.21
CA LEU A 119 -0.60 -5.98 8.87
C LEU A 119 -2.05 -6.29 9.21
N ALA A 120 -2.82 -6.75 8.23
CA ALA A 120 -4.21 -7.11 8.39
C ALA A 120 -4.36 -8.51 9.01
N LEU A 121 -4.98 -8.57 10.18
CA LEU A 121 -5.23 -9.84 10.89
C LEU A 121 -6.51 -10.55 10.41
N THR A 122 -7.29 -9.90 9.56
CA THR A 122 -8.55 -10.40 8.98
C THR A 122 -8.60 -10.09 7.49
N LYS A 123 -9.55 -10.69 6.77
CA LYS A 123 -9.77 -10.42 5.34
C LYS A 123 -10.35 -9.03 5.06
N GLY A 124 -10.84 -8.34 6.09
CA GLY A 124 -11.48 -7.04 5.99
C GLY A 124 -12.72 -6.92 6.86
N ALA A 125 -13.56 -5.92 6.56
CA ALA A 125 -14.81 -5.65 7.27
C ALA A 125 -16.04 -5.89 6.37
N GLY A 126 -17.20 -6.08 7.00
CA GLY A 126 -18.46 -6.30 6.26
C GLY A 126 -18.36 -7.45 5.26
N VAL A 127 -18.68 -7.17 4.00
CA VAL A 127 -18.68 -8.14 2.89
C VAL A 127 -17.28 -8.68 2.57
N GLU A 128 -16.21 -7.96 2.90
CA GLU A 128 -14.83 -8.36 2.62
C GLU A 128 -14.42 -9.60 3.43
N LYS A 129 -15.06 -9.84 4.58
CA LYS A 129 -14.83 -11.04 5.40
C LYS A 129 -15.14 -12.34 4.65
N ASN A 130 -16.02 -12.25 3.65
CA ASN A 130 -16.48 -13.37 2.84
C ASN A 130 -15.64 -13.56 1.57
N ALA A 131 -14.56 -12.80 1.38
CA ALA A 131 -13.64 -13.01 0.27
C ALA A 131 -13.12 -14.45 0.27
N ALA A 132 -13.11 -15.06 -0.91
CA ALA A 132 -12.65 -16.43 -1.10
C ALA A 132 -11.12 -16.54 -0.87
N GLY A 133 -10.69 -17.66 -0.30
CA GLY A 133 -9.28 -17.88 0.05
C GLY A 133 -8.84 -17.13 1.29
N GLU A 134 -7.56 -17.26 1.64
CA GLU A 134 -6.93 -16.56 2.78
C GLU A 134 -5.98 -15.47 2.29
N ASN A 135 -5.67 -14.52 3.17
CA ASN A 135 -4.64 -13.53 2.91
C ASN A 135 -3.26 -14.22 2.85
N ALA A 136 -2.44 -13.86 1.88
CA ALA A 136 -1.06 -14.33 1.76
C ALA A 136 -0.10 -13.43 2.56
N GLU A 137 0.17 -12.21 2.10
CA GLU A 137 1.07 -11.27 2.76
C GLU A 137 0.38 -10.43 3.85
N SER A 138 -0.94 -10.21 3.75
CA SER A 138 -1.71 -9.41 4.71
C SER A 138 -1.21 -7.96 4.87
N LEU A 139 -0.63 -7.35 3.84
CA LEU A 139 -0.08 -6.00 3.94
C LEU A 139 -1.04 -4.96 3.36
N HIS A 140 -1.12 -3.82 4.04
CA HIS A 140 -1.86 -2.66 3.57
C HIS A 140 -1.04 -1.40 3.79
N GLY A 141 -0.98 -0.52 2.79
CA GLY A 141 -0.06 0.61 2.84
C GLY A 141 -0.35 1.70 1.82
N ASN A 142 0.66 2.54 1.63
CA ASN A 142 0.67 3.62 0.63
C ASN A 142 1.69 3.32 -0.45
N ALA A 143 1.48 3.88 -1.63
CA ALA A 143 2.40 3.76 -2.74
C ALA A 143 2.65 5.11 -3.42
N LEU A 144 3.90 5.32 -3.80
CA LEU A 144 4.33 6.34 -4.73
C LEU A 144 4.63 5.65 -6.07
N LEU A 145 3.94 6.04 -7.14
CA LEU A 145 4.33 5.67 -8.50
C LEU A 145 4.89 6.89 -9.22
N SER A 146 5.96 6.71 -10.00
CA SER A 146 6.68 7.81 -10.65
C SER A 146 7.15 7.41 -12.04
N ARG A 147 6.99 8.30 -13.02
CA ARG A 147 7.65 8.18 -14.34
C ARG A 147 9.15 8.52 -14.26
N PHE A 148 9.55 9.18 -13.19
CA PHE A 148 10.91 9.64 -12.96
C PHE A 148 11.68 8.65 -12.07
N PRO A 149 13.02 8.61 -12.16
CA PRO A 149 13.86 7.87 -11.22
C PRO A 149 13.56 8.26 -9.77
N MET A 150 13.55 7.27 -8.87
CA MET A 150 13.36 7.51 -7.44
C MET A 150 14.64 7.22 -6.69
N HIS A 151 15.13 8.21 -5.96
CA HIS A 151 16.34 8.09 -5.16
C HIS A 151 16.02 8.31 -3.69
N ARG A 152 16.71 7.59 -2.81
CA ARG A 152 16.61 7.72 -1.34
C ARG A 152 15.18 7.57 -0.81
N VAL A 153 14.42 6.64 -1.37
CA VAL A 153 13.06 6.34 -0.94
C VAL A 153 13.08 5.81 0.50
N HIS A 154 12.20 6.34 1.34
CA HIS A 154 12.06 5.91 2.74
C HIS A 154 10.61 6.09 3.21
N SER A 155 10.20 5.26 4.16
CA SER A 155 8.90 5.38 4.84
C SER A 155 9.08 6.11 6.17
N LEU A 156 8.18 7.03 6.48
CA LEU A 156 8.12 7.69 7.79
C LEU A 156 6.84 7.26 8.51
N ALA A 157 7.00 6.57 9.64
CA ALA A 157 5.88 6.19 10.48
C ALA A 157 5.37 7.42 11.24
N LEU A 158 4.08 7.72 11.10
CA LEU A 158 3.40 8.76 11.88
C LEU A 158 2.74 8.12 13.11
N PRO A 159 2.71 8.82 14.26
CA PRO A 159 2.01 8.33 15.44
C PRO A 159 0.50 8.23 15.16
N ASN A 160 -0.11 7.14 15.63
CA ASN A 160 -1.56 7.00 15.58
C ASN A 160 -2.22 7.98 16.55
N GLY A 161 -3.19 8.78 16.05
CA GLY A 161 -3.99 9.67 16.90
C GLY A 161 -5.04 8.97 17.75
N LYS A 162 -5.31 7.67 17.51
CA LYS A 162 -6.23 6.83 18.28
C LYS A 162 -5.76 5.37 18.30
N ASP A 163 -6.08 4.65 19.38
CA ASP A 163 -5.86 3.19 19.43
C ASP A 163 -6.80 2.50 18.43
N LYS A 164 -6.22 1.85 17.42
CA LYS A 164 -6.96 1.19 16.34
C LYS A 164 -7.54 -0.16 16.75
N MET A 165 -7.09 -0.75 17.87
CA MET A 165 -7.65 -2.01 18.39
C MET A 165 -8.83 -1.79 19.32
N ARG A 166 -8.95 -0.60 19.92
CA ARG A 166 -10.20 -0.20 20.54
C ARG A 166 -11.21 -0.10 19.40
N GLY A 167 -12.11 -1.08 19.32
CA GLY A 167 -13.18 -1.08 18.32
C GLY A 167 -13.84 0.30 18.26
N ALA A 168 -14.22 0.71 17.05
CA ALA A 168 -15.05 1.89 16.88
C ALA A 168 -16.40 1.69 17.59
#